data_AF-A0ABD3S0P1-F1
#
_entry.id   AF-A0ABD3S0P1-F1
#
_cell.length_a   1.000
_cell.length_b   1.000
_cell.length_c   1.000
_cell.angle_alpha   90.00
_cell.angle_beta   90.00
_cell.angle_gamma   90.00
#
_symmetry.space_group_name_H-M   'P 1'
#
loop_
_entity.id
_entity.type
_entity.pdbx_description
1 polymer ?
#
loop_
_entity_poly.entity_id
_entity_poly.type
_entity_poly.pdbx_seq_one_letter_code
_entity_poly.pdbx_strand_id
1 'polypeptide(L)'
;MGTQDAVIPHLSSILQKWLISKKLNRSYGFPGSLSKILEAPILSKDPIGRDSFSSSTLKTPGEVSVEVNLSLKSIQQRLSSRLDDKHISGIAIQETCEDIEVAVNKLSLTSTPSSLDDHRKNSFSALLCACGQSIPSTLKDMLLSYCDRESIVKVGEGTYGEAFKVGDYVCKIVPFDGDLRVNGELQKKSEELFEEVVLSCTLNHLRGHEGPVSNACTSFIQTIDLRVCQGHYDSALISAWEDWDEKHSSENDHPQEFPENQCYVVFVQQHGGQDLESFVLLNFDEARSLLVQVTLALAVAEAAYEFEHRDLHWGNILLSRKDSTSSSLQFILEERKIQVKTFGLFISIIDFTLSRINAGEDILFLDLSSDPEIFEGPKGDKQADTYRKMKDVTSDFWEGSFPKTNVLWLQYLVDILLLKKSFERTAKNERELRYLKKRLNAYGSAKEAFLKDPFFTDLLIHD
;
A
#
# COMPACT_ATOMS: atom_id res chain seq x y z
N MET A 1 -28.19 36.40 -35.06
CA MET A 1 -26.75 36.64 -35.28
C MET A 1 -26.18 36.88 -33.88
N GLY A 2 -25.72 35.87 -33.16
CA GLY A 2 -24.42 35.17 -33.33
C GLY A 2 -23.38 36.03 -32.59
N THR A 3 -22.76 35.62 -31.49
CA THR A 3 -22.02 34.38 -31.22
C THR A 3 -22.05 34.01 -29.73
N GLN A 4 -22.12 32.70 -29.43
CA GLN A 4 -21.90 32.13 -28.10
C GLN A 4 -20.42 32.18 -27.75
N ASP A 5 -20.08 32.73 -26.58
CA ASP A 5 -18.76 32.58 -25.98
C ASP A 5 -18.57 31.13 -25.54
N ALA A 6 -17.66 30.44 -26.23
CA ALA A 6 -17.20 29.12 -25.85
C ALA A 6 -16.25 29.24 -24.65
N VAL A 7 -16.73 28.84 -23.47
CA VAL A 7 -15.87 28.58 -22.32
C VAL A 7 -15.04 27.34 -22.63
N ILE A 8 -13.73 27.51 -22.81
CA ILE A 8 -12.76 26.41 -22.97
C ILE A 8 -12.39 25.91 -21.57
N PRO A 9 -12.74 24.67 -21.17
CA PRO A 9 -12.39 24.17 -19.84
C PRO A 9 -11.06 23.40 -19.88
N HIS A 10 -10.21 23.64 -18.87
CA HIS A 10 -9.33 22.70 -18.12
C HIS A 10 -8.49 21.62 -18.87
N LEU A 11 -8.45 21.62 -20.20
CA LEU A 11 -7.75 20.60 -20.99
C LEU A 11 -6.24 20.81 -21.01
N SER A 12 -5.76 22.01 -20.63
CA SER A 12 -4.35 22.37 -20.76
C SER A 12 -3.45 21.67 -19.74
N SER A 13 -3.89 21.46 -18.49
CA SER A 13 -3.04 20.80 -17.47
C SER A 13 -2.84 19.30 -17.75
N ILE A 14 -3.89 18.63 -18.22
CA ILE A 14 -3.87 17.21 -18.60
C ILE A 14 -2.98 17.00 -19.83
N LEU A 15 -3.13 17.83 -20.86
CA LEU A 15 -2.28 17.78 -22.05
C LEU A 15 -0.82 18.13 -21.72
N GLN A 16 -0.58 19.06 -20.81
CA GLN A 16 0.76 19.47 -20.40
C GLN A 16 1.47 18.38 -19.59
N LYS A 17 0.77 17.69 -18.67
CA LYS A 17 1.30 16.50 -17.97
C LYS A 17 1.57 15.35 -18.93
N TRP A 18 0.66 15.08 -19.88
CA TRP A 18 0.85 14.07 -20.93
C TRP A 18 2.05 14.37 -21.85
N LEU A 19 2.27 15.64 -22.20
CA LEU A 19 3.42 16.09 -23.01
C LEU A 19 4.76 15.96 -22.27
N ILE A 20 4.76 16.07 -20.93
CA ILE A 20 5.96 15.90 -20.09
C ILE A 20 6.32 14.42 -19.98
N SER A 21 5.34 13.53 -19.74
CA SER A 21 5.52 12.07 -19.71
C SER A 21 6.15 11.57 -21.02
N LYS A 22 5.68 12.06 -22.19
CA LYS A 22 6.21 11.65 -23.50
C LYS A 22 7.67 12.04 -23.77
N LYS A 23 8.23 13.01 -23.02
CA LYS A 23 9.62 13.49 -23.20
C LYS A 23 10.66 12.70 -22.39
N LEU A 24 10.24 11.86 -21.45
CA LEU A 24 11.13 11.19 -20.49
C LEU A 24 11.36 9.69 -20.75
N ASN A 25 11.11 9.20 -21.98
CA ASN A 25 11.39 7.81 -22.37
C ASN A 25 12.89 7.46 -22.21
N ARG A 26 13.21 6.71 -21.16
CA ARG A 26 14.38 5.83 -21.07
C ARG A 26 13.91 4.46 -20.59
N SER A 27 14.39 3.41 -21.28
CA SER A 27 14.09 2.01 -21.00
C SER A 27 14.71 1.58 -19.67
N TYR A 28 13.93 0.91 -18.82
CA TYR A 28 14.40 0.39 -17.53
C TYR A 28 13.82 -0.98 -17.23
N GLY A 29 14.72 -1.78 -16.63
CA GLY A 29 14.68 -3.19 -16.30
C GLY A 29 13.60 -3.62 -15.30
N PHE A 30 13.34 -4.92 -15.31
CA PHE A 30 12.27 -5.68 -14.69
C PHE A 30 12.12 -5.50 -13.16
N PRO A 31 10.92 -5.22 -12.64
CA PRO A 31 10.64 -5.18 -11.20
C PRO A 31 10.12 -6.52 -10.65
N GLY A 32 10.70 -6.97 -9.53
CA GLY A 32 10.13 -8.01 -8.66
C GLY A 32 9.40 -7.38 -7.46
N SER A 33 8.06 -7.38 -7.46
CA SER A 33 7.29 -7.01 -6.26
C SER A 33 7.71 -7.88 -5.05
N LEU A 34 7.52 -7.38 -3.82
CA LEU A 34 7.90 -7.97 -2.51
C LEU A 34 7.25 -9.35 -2.26
N SER A 35 7.61 -10.37 -3.05
CA SER A 35 6.87 -11.64 -3.13
C SER A 35 7.40 -12.77 -2.25
N LYS A 36 8.32 -12.53 -1.32
CA LYS A 36 8.84 -13.61 -0.44
C LYS A 36 8.85 -13.16 1.02
N ILE A 37 7.79 -13.50 1.76
CA ILE A 37 7.69 -13.31 3.23
C ILE A 37 7.54 -14.69 3.92
N LEU A 38 8.63 -15.44 4.05
CA LEU A 38 8.61 -16.75 4.71
C LEU A 38 8.86 -16.70 6.24
N GLU A 39 7.87 -17.26 6.94
CA GLU A 39 7.86 -17.96 8.24
C GLU A 39 7.81 -17.19 9.58
N ALA A 40 6.94 -17.75 10.46
CA ALA A 40 6.94 -17.61 11.91
C ALA A 40 6.99 -19.03 12.54
N PRO A 41 7.56 -19.21 13.74
CA PRO A 41 7.97 -20.52 14.25
C PRO A 41 6.80 -21.45 14.61
N ILE A 42 6.98 -22.73 14.28
CA ILE A 42 6.07 -23.84 14.61
C ILE A 42 6.05 -24.06 16.13
N LEU A 43 4.88 -23.94 16.76
CA LEU A 43 4.64 -24.45 18.11
C LEU A 43 4.68 -25.98 18.07
N SER A 44 5.72 -26.58 18.65
CA SER A 44 5.82 -28.01 18.87
C SER A 44 4.68 -28.47 19.79
N LYS A 45 3.90 -29.44 19.30
CA LYS A 45 3.00 -30.24 20.11
C LYS A 45 3.81 -31.32 20.79
N ASP A 46 3.86 -31.32 22.12
CA ASP A 46 4.17 -32.52 22.89
C ASP A 46 3.13 -32.77 23.99
N PRO A 47 2.92 -34.04 24.38
CA PRO A 47 1.67 -34.50 24.97
C PRO A 47 1.61 -34.43 26.50
N ILE A 48 0.36 -34.36 26.95
CA ILE A 48 -0.21 -34.43 28.30
C ILE A 48 0.62 -35.25 29.32
N GLY A 49 0.93 -34.60 30.45
CA GLY A 49 1.29 -35.23 31.72
C GLY A 49 0.69 -34.44 32.90
N ARG A 50 -0.10 -35.12 33.75
CA ARG A 50 -0.72 -34.60 34.98
C ARG A 50 0.33 -34.24 36.06
N ASP A 51 0.12 -33.15 36.80
CA ASP A 51 -0.26 -33.16 38.23
C ASP A 51 -0.25 -31.77 38.93
N SER A 52 -1.34 -31.52 39.68
CA SER A 52 -1.55 -30.77 40.94
C SER A 52 -0.97 -29.36 41.25
N PHE A 53 -1.91 -28.43 41.53
CA PHE A 53 -2.00 -27.41 42.60
C PHE A 53 -0.82 -26.43 42.87
N SER A 54 -1.07 -25.12 42.75
CA SER A 54 -1.47 -24.25 43.88
C SER A 54 -1.43 -22.75 43.52
N SER A 55 -2.24 -21.99 44.27
CA SER A 55 -2.53 -20.56 44.17
C SER A 55 -1.35 -19.65 44.52
N SER A 56 -1.17 -18.52 43.81
CA SER A 56 -1.02 -17.22 44.47
C SER A 56 -1.25 -16.03 43.52
N THR A 57 -2.11 -15.13 43.98
CA THR A 57 -2.44 -13.79 43.48
C THR A 57 -1.24 -12.85 43.63
N LEU A 58 -0.95 -11.95 42.66
CA LEU A 58 -0.59 -10.53 42.91
C LEU A 58 -0.30 -9.72 41.62
N LYS A 59 -1.23 -8.78 41.36
CA LYS A 59 -1.09 -7.38 40.91
C LYS A 59 -0.43 -7.02 39.56
N THR A 60 -1.31 -6.48 38.70
CA THR A 60 -1.06 -5.51 37.62
C THR A 60 -0.40 -4.21 38.09
N PRO A 61 0.37 -3.56 37.19
CA PRO A 61 0.30 -2.12 36.99
C PRO A 61 -0.08 -1.78 35.54
N GLY A 62 -0.80 -0.67 35.40
CA GLY A 62 -1.60 -0.31 34.22
C GLY A 62 -0.82 0.18 33.01
N GLU A 63 -1.40 -0.12 31.86
CA GLU A 63 -1.06 0.43 30.56
C GLU A 63 -1.41 1.92 30.50
N VAL A 64 -0.41 2.74 30.19
CA VAL A 64 -0.60 4.09 29.67
C VAL A 64 0.01 4.07 28.27
N SER A 65 -0.80 3.72 27.28
CA SER A 65 -0.45 3.90 25.87
C SER A 65 -0.72 5.35 25.48
N VAL A 66 0.33 6.05 25.07
CA VAL A 66 0.23 7.40 24.48
C VAL A 66 -0.12 7.21 23.01
N GLU A 67 -1.41 7.31 22.71
CA GLU A 67 -1.99 7.22 21.37
C GLU A 67 -1.73 8.54 20.62
N VAL A 68 -0.83 8.50 19.63
CA VAL A 68 -0.54 9.66 18.77
C VAL A 68 -1.59 9.71 17.65
N ASN A 69 -2.67 10.46 17.88
CA ASN A 69 -3.70 10.72 16.89
C ASN A 69 -3.24 11.79 15.88
N LEU A 70 -2.94 11.39 14.64
CA LEU A 70 -2.70 12.29 13.51
C LEU A 70 -3.97 12.36 12.64
N SER A 71 -4.83 13.34 12.90
CA SER A 71 -6.00 13.58 12.03
C SER A 71 -5.57 14.29 10.74
N LEU A 72 -6.21 13.94 9.62
CA LEU A 72 -6.07 14.62 8.33
C LEU A 72 -6.31 16.14 8.44
N LYS A 73 -7.20 16.55 9.35
CA LYS A 73 -7.45 17.95 9.70
C LYS A 73 -6.26 18.64 10.38
N SER A 74 -5.46 17.92 11.17
CA SER A 74 -4.23 18.44 11.80
C SER A 74 -3.10 18.63 10.78
N ILE A 75 -3.02 17.76 9.76
CA ILE A 75 -2.08 17.93 8.64
C ILE A 75 -2.52 19.12 7.77
N GLN A 76 -3.81 19.21 7.43
CA GLN A 76 -4.40 20.34 6.71
C GLN A 76 -4.25 21.68 7.45
N GLN A 77 -4.54 21.74 8.75
CA GLN A 77 -4.39 22.97 9.54
C GLN A 77 -2.92 23.41 9.66
N ARG A 78 -1.95 22.48 9.70
CA ARG A 78 -0.52 22.82 9.69
C ARG A 78 -0.02 23.29 8.32
N LEU A 79 -0.61 22.81 7.22
CA LEU A 79 -0.29 23.25 5.87
C LEU A 79 -0.87 24.65 5.59
N SER A 80 -2.13 24.91 5.98
CA SER A 80 -2.78 26.20 5.78
C SER A 80 -2.20 27.32 6.65
N SER A 81 -1.86 27.04 7.91
CA SER A 81 -1.37 28.07 8.86
C SER A 81 0.04 28.59 8.57
N ARG A 82 0.81 27.97 7.67
CA ARG A 82 2.16 28.41 7.30
C ARG A 82 2.22 29.20 5.97
N LEU A 83 1.11 29.27 5.24
CA LEU A 83 1.04 30.00 3.96
C LEU A 83 0.58 31.47 4.12
N ASP A 84 0.11 31.88 5.30
CA ASP A 84 -0.42 33.24 5.53
C ASP A 84 0.62 34.27 6.01
N ASP A 85 1.90 33.93 6.09
CA ASP A 85 2.93 34.85 6.59
C ASP A 85 3.83 35.39 5.47
N LYS A 86 3.23 36.17 4.56
CA LYS A 86 3.94 37.15 3.71
C LYS A 86 3.01 38.30 3.34
N HIS A 87 3.01 39.32 4.20
CA HIS A 87 2.56 40.66 3.86
C HIS A 87 3.25 41.14 2.57
N ILE A 88 2.49 41.31 1.48
CA ILE A 88 2.89 42.16 0.36
C ILE A 88 1.84 43.27 0.24
N SER A 89 2.29 44.47 0.58
CA SER A 89 1.56 45.72 0.39
C SER A 89 1.42 46.03 -1.10
N GLY A 90 0.27 46.61 -1.45
CA GLY A 90 -0.21 46.69 -2.82
C GLY A 90 0.60 47.57 -3.77
N ILE A 91 0.52 47.20 -5.05
CA ILE A 91 0.75 48.09 -6.19
C ILE A 91 -0.34 47.76 -7.22
N ALA A 92 -1.15 48.76 -7.57
CA ALA A 92 -2.09 48.68 -8.68
C ALA A 92 -1.32 48.86 -9.99
N ILE A 93 -1.47 47.94 -10.95
CA ILE A 93 -1.03 48.15 -12.34
C ILE A 93 -2.11 47.62 -13.28
N GLN A 94 -2.46 48.49 -14.23
CA GLN A 94 -3.53 48.41 -15.21
C GLN A 94 -3.05 47.63 -16.44
N GLU A 95 -3.96 46.83 -17.01
CA GLU A 95 -3.75 45.90 -18.14
C GLU A 95 -3.31 46.59 -19.45
N THR A 96 -2.34 45.98 -20.14
CA THR A 96 -2.22 46.01 -21.61
C THR A 96 -1.72 44.65 -22.13
N CYS A 97 -2.45 44.08 -23.09
CA CYS A 97 -2.37 42.68 -23.54
C CYS A 97 -1.22 42.36 -24.53
N GLU A 98 -0.13 43.13 -24.54
CA GLU A 98 1.00 42.92 -25.48
C GLU A 98 2.26 42.32 -24.80
N ASP A 99 2.28 42.21 -23.46
CA ASP A 99 3.45 41.69 -22.71
C ASP A 99 3.41 40.17 -22.43
N ILE A 100 2.31 39.49 -22.75
CA ILE A 100 2.15 38.05 -22.48
C ILE A 100 3.00 37.21 -23.46
N GLU A 101 3.10 37.62 -24.73
CA GLU A 101 3.84 36.88 -25.75
C GLU A 101 5.37 36.96 -25.54
N VAL A 102 5.85 38.08 -24.99
CA VAL A 102 7.26 38.26 -24.58
C VAL A 102 7.56 37.49 -23.29
N ALA A 103 6.62 37.42 -22.34
CA ALA A 103 6.77 36.63 -21.12
C ALA A 103 6.80 35.11 -21.38
N VAL A 104 5.98 34.62 -22.31
CA VAL A 104 5.94 33.19 -22.71
C VAL A 104 7.22 32.78 -23.46
N ASN A 105 7.79 33.67 -24.28
CA ASN A 105 9.08 33.42 -24.94
C ASN A 105 10.28 33.48 -23.98
N LYS A 106 10.19 34.24 -22.88
CA LYS A 106 11.19 34.22 -21.79
C LYS A 106 11.10 32.99 -20.90
N LEU A 107 9.91 32.41 -20.72
CA LEU A 107 9.70 31.17 -19.95
C LEU A 107 10.20 29.91 -20.68
N SER A 108 10.39 29.97 -22.00
CA SER A 108 10.79 28.80 -22.81
C SER A 108 12.29 28.67 -23.04
N LEU A 109 13.14 29.58 -22.53
CA LEU A 109 14.57 29.58 -22.80
C LEU A 109 15.45 29.94 -21.59
N THR A 110 15.26 29.27 -20.45
CA THR A 110 16.33 28.99 -19.47
C THR A 110 15.84 27.94 -18.47
N SER A 111 16.01 26.65 -18.79
CA SER A 111 15.98 25.59 -17.80
C SER A 111 17.29 25.65 -17.00
N THR A 112 17.35 26.50 -15.98
CA THR A 112 18.45 26.50 -15.01
C THR A 112 18.32 25.30 -14.06
N PRO A 113 19.43 24.68 -13.60
CA PRO A 113 19.40 23.53 -12.69
C PRO A 113 18.70 23.78 -11.34
N SER A 114 18.42 25.04 -11.00
CA SER A 114 17.88 25.47 -9.72
C SER A 114 16.42 25.09 -9.48
N SER A 115 15.59 24.91 -10.51
CA SER A 115 14.16 24.60 -10.31
C SER A 115 13.91 23.14 -9.91
N LEU A 116 14.77 22.22 -10.34
CA LEU A 116 14.69 20.80 -9.96
C LEU A 116 15.17 20.57 -8.52
N ASP A 117 16.20 21.32 -8.09
CA ASP A 117 16.72 21.26 -6.73
C ASP A 117 15.75 21.88 -5.71
N ASP A 118 15.03 22.94 -6.09
CA ASP A 118 14.00 23.57 -5.26
C ASP A 118 12.75 22.68 -5.13
N HIS A 119 12.29 22.09 -6.24
CA HIS A 119 11.19 21.10 -6.20
C HIS A 119 11.54 19.88 -5.34
N ARG A 120 12.73 19.29 -5.50
CA ARG A 120 13.16 18.13 -4.71
C ARG A 120 13.22 18.44 -3.21
N LYS A 121 13.74 19.62 -2.84
CA LYS A 121 13.77 20.07 -1.43
C LYS A 121 12.36 20.25 -0.86
N ASN A 122 11.42 20.73 -1.67
CA ASN A 122 10.03 20.86 -1.26
C ASN A 122 9.38 19.48 -1.02
N SER A 123 9.62 18.51 -1.89
CA SER A 123 9.08 17.15 -1.78
C SER A 123 9.63 16.39 -0.59
N PHE A 124 10.94 16.45 -0.34
CA PHE A 124 11.56 15.86 0.86
C PHE A 124 11.00 16.47 2.16
N SER A 125 10.83 17.79 2.19
CA SER A 125 10.21 18.46 3.35
C SER A 125 8.73 18.10 3.52
N ALA A 126 7.99 17.90 2.43
CA ALA A 126 6.60 17.45 2.47
C ALA A 126 6.50 16.03 3.01
N LEU A 127 7.39 15.13 2.58
CA LEU A 127 7.51 13.76 3.09
C LEU A 127 7.81 13.72 4.58
N LEU A 128 8.80 14.50 5.05
CA LEU A 128 9.06 14.68 6.49
C LEU A 128 7.82 15.15 7.23
N CYS A 129 7.13 16.17 6.71
CA CYS A 129 5.94 16.72 7.34
C CYS A 129 4.80 15.70 7.42
N ALA A 130 4.60 14.88 6.38
CA ALA A 130 3.61 13.81 6.36
C ALA A 130 3.91 12.73 7.42
N CYS A 131 5.19 12.42 7.63
CA CYS A 131 5.67 11.55 8.71
C CYS A 131 5.71 12.25 10.09
N GLY A 132 5.21 13.49 10.22
CA GLY A 132 5.20 14.23 11.48
C GLY A 132 6.58 14.70 11.96
N GLN A 133 7.58 14.72 11.07
CA GLN A 133 8.96 15.09 11.37
C GLN A 133 9.34 16.45 10.79
N SER A 134 10.31 17.11 11.42
CA SER A 134 10.98 18.31 10.87
C SER A 134 12.39 18.03 10.37
N ILE A 135 13.02 16.97 10.88
CA ILE A 135 14.33 16.45 10.48
C ILE A 135 14.27 14.91 10.47
N PRO A 136 15.05 14.24 9.60
CA PRO A 136 15.14 12.79 9.61
C PRO A 136 15.78 12.30 10.91
N SER A 137 15.36 11.13 11.39
CA SER A 137 15.99 10.42 12.51
C SER A 137 17.04 9.42 11.97
N THR A 138 17.81 8.77 12.85
CA THR A 138 18.58 7.59 12.43
C THR A 138 17.72 6.33 12.52
N LEU A 139 18.03 5.28 11.74
CA LEU A 139 17.41 3.96 11.91
C LEU A 139 17.60 3.44 13.33
N LYS A 140 18.77 3.71 13.92
CA LYS A 140 19.11 3.38 15.30
C LYS A 140 18.15 4.00 16.32
N ASP A 141 17.85 5.29 16.20
CA ASP A 141 16.95 6.01 17.12
C ASP A 141 15.51 5.53 16.97
N MET A 142 15.10 5.24 15.73
CA MET A 142 13.79 4.67 15.44
C MET A 142 13.62 3.30 16.10
N LEU A 143 14.57 2.38 15.91
CA LEU A 143 14.50 1.02 16.48
C LEU A 143 14.42 1.01 18.01
N LEU A 144 15.15 1.92 18.68
CA LEU A 144 15.12 2.08 20.14
C LEU A 144 13.72 2.43 20.67
N SER A 145 12.84 2.95 19.83
CA SER A 145 11.46 3.28 20.21
C SER A 145 10.52 2.07 20.22
N TYR A 146 10.91 0.94 19.62
CA TYR A 146 10.03 -0.22 19.43
C TYR A 146 10.52 -1.52 20.10
N CYS A 147 11.83 -1.73 20.25
CA CYS A 147 12.32 -2.92 20.97
C CYS A 147 13.73 -2.73 21.55
N ASP A 148 14.03 -3.52 22.59
CA ASP A 148 15.41 -3.84 22.96
C ASP A 148 16.00 -4.73 21.86
N ARG A 149 17.15 -4.33 21.32
CA ARG A 149 17.72 -4.68 19.98
C ARG A 149 17.90 -6.17 19.64
N GLU A 150 17.59 -7.09 20.55
CA GLU A 150 17.93 -8.52 20.47
C GLU A 150 16.86 -9.40 19.79
N SER A 151 15.77 -8.84 19.27
CA SER A 151 14.67 -9.61 18.66
C SER A 151 14.28 -9.17 17.23
N ILE A 152 15.20 -8.52 16.52
CA ILE A 152 14.98 -8.12 15.13
C ILE A 152 15.17 -9.32 14.21
N VAL A 153 14.17 -9.59 13.37
CA VAL A 153 14.21 -10.71 12.41
C VAL A 153 13.77 -10.20 11.06
N LYS A 154 14.56 -10.42 10.00
CA LYS A 154 14.10 -10.16 8.63
C LYS A 154 12.97 -11.15 8.32
N VAL A 155 11.84 -10.62 7.83
CA VAL A 155 10.64 -11.41 7.53
C VAL A 155 10.31 -11.41 6.04
N GLY A 156 10.91 -10.51 5.26
CA GLY A 156 10.73 -10.50 3.82
C GLY A 156 11.57 -9.46 3.11
N GLU A 157 11.56 -9.56 1.78
CA GLU A 157 12.33 -8.71 0.88
C GLU A 157 11.58 -8.49 -0.44
N GLY A 158 11.99 -7.45 -1.16
CA GLY A 158 11.55 -7.19 -2.53
C GLY A 158 12.31 -6.04 -3.15
N THR A 159 11.97 -5.69 -4.39
CA THR A 159 12.83 -4.84 -5.24
C THR A 159 13.25 -3.54 -4.58
N TYR A 160 12.34 -2.87 -3.87
CA TYR A 160 12.63 -1.54 -3.34
C TYR A 160 12.95 -1.52 -1.84
N GLY A 161 12.99 -2.65 -1.14
CA GLY A 161 13.21 -2.59 0.29
C GLY A 161 13.16 -3.91 1.03
N GLU A 162 13.27 -3.77 2.35
CA GLU A 162 13.45 -4.86 3.29
C GLU A 162 12.35 -4.79 4.36
N ALA A 163 11.86 -5.94 4.81
CA ALA A 163 10.86 -6.02 5.88
C ALA A 163 11.44 -6.76 7.09
N PHE A 164 11.42 -6.10 8.25
CA PHE A 164 11.91 -6.64 9.51
C PHE A 164 10.82 -6.68 10.57
N LYS A 165 10.68 -7.78 11.27
CA LYS A 165 9.95 -7.82 12.53
C LYS A 165 10.80 -7.16 13.62
N VAL A 166 10.24 -6.16 14.28
CA VAL A 166 10.86 -5.36 15.34
C VAL A 166 9.88 -5.29 16.50
N GLY A 167 10.13 -6.06 17.56
CA GLY A 167 9.15 -6.28 18.63
C GLY A 167 7.85 -6.91 18.10
N ASP A 168 6.73 -6.25 18.34
CA ASP A 168 5.39 -6.68 17.88
C ASP A 168 5.02 -6.13 16.47
N TYR A 169 5.91 -5.35 15.86
CA TYR A 169 5.66 -4.63 14.61
C TYR A 169 6.48 -5.19 13.45
N VAL A 170 6.09 -4.81 12.23
CA VAL A 170 6.86 -5.04 11.00
C VAL A 170 7.29 -3.67 10.46
N CYS A 171 8.59 -3.48 10.26
CA CYS A 171 9.19 -2.29 9.68
C CYS A 171 9.57 -2.58 8.22
N LYS A 172 8.85 -2.01 7.25
CA LYS A 172 9.24 -1.97 5.83
C LYS A 172 10.14 -0.76 5.63
N ILE A 173 11.41 -1.01 5.29
CA ILE A 173 12.44 0.02 5.09
C ILE A 173 12.70 0.17 3.59
N VAL A 174 12.44 1.37 3.06
CA VAL A 174 12.54 1.68 1.62
C VAL A 174 13.57 2.80 1.41
N PRO A 175 14.76 2.53 0.83
CA PRO A 175 15.70 3.57 0.44
C PRO A 175 15.14 4.46 -0.67
N PHE A 176 15.45 5.76 -0.60
CA PHE A 176 15.01 6.74 -1.59
C PHE A 176 16.01 7.88 -1.77
N ASP A 177 15.88 8.58 -2.89
CA ASP A 177 16.73 9.73 -3.28
C ASP A 177 18.24 9.46 -3.33
N GLY A 178 18.69 8.21 -3.22
CA GLY A 178 20.08 7.81 -3.41
C GLY A 178 20.44 7.60 -4.88
N ASP A 179 21.74 7.72 -5.17
CA ASP A 179 22.31 7.46 -6.50
C ASP A 179 22.72 5.98 -6.70
N LEU A 180 22.83 5.22 -5.61
CA LEU A 180 23.12 3.79 -5.63
C LEU A 180 21.88 3.05 -6.18
N ARG A 181 22.11 2.16 -7.14
CA ARG A 181 21.08 1.20 -7.55
C ARG A 181 20.84 0.20 -6.43
N VAL A 182 19.59 -0.13 -6.19
CA VAL A 182 19.16 -1.07 -5.17
C VAL A 182 18.48 -2.22 -5.90
N ASN A 183 19.06 -3.41 -5.82
CA ASN A 183 18.56 -4.63 -6.45
C ASN A 183 18.45 -4.48 -7.98
N GLY A 184 19.43 -3.79 -8.57
CA GLY A 184 19.45 -3.44 -9.99
C GLY A 184 18.66 -2.19 -10.38
N GLU A 185 17.79 -1.68 -9.50
CA GLU A 185 16.85 -0.60 -9.81
C GLU A 185 17.26 0.77 -9.26
N LEU A 186 16.75 1.84 -9.89
CA LEU A 186 16.89 3.18 -9.34
C LEU A 186 16.01 3.33 -8.10
N GLN A 187 16.53 4.01 -7.08
CA GLN A 187 15.73 4.33 -5.92
C GLN A 187 14.60 5.30 -6.28
N LYS A 188 13.43 5.07 -5.68
CA LYS A 188 12.28 5.97 -5.75
C LYS A 188 12.67 7.38 -5.31
N LYS A 189 11.98 8.38 -5.83
CA LYS A 189 12.10 9.77 -5.40
C LYS A 189 11.20 10.07 -4.21
N SER A 190 11.53 11.13 -3.47
CA SER A 190 10.72 11.57 -2.34
C SER A 190 9.25 11.81 -2.70
N GLU A 191 8.97 12.28 -3.92
CA GLU A 191 7.63 12.48 -4.46
C GLU A 191 6.83 11.17 -4.54
N GLU A 192 7.45 10.11 -5.09
CA GLU A 192 6.81 8.80 -5.25
C GLU A 192 6.53 8.14 -3.90
N LEU A 193 7.44 8.29 -2.93
CA LEU A 193 7.22 7.78 -1.57
C LEU A 193 6.23 8.61 -0.76
N PHE A 194 6.15 9.92 -1.02
CA PHE A 194 5.13 10.77 -0.42
C PHE A 194 3.73 10.27 -0.79
N GLU A 195 3.51 9.88 -2.04
CA GLU A 195 2.23 9.30 -2.46
C GLU A 195 1.92 7.98 -1.73
N GLU A 196 2.89 7.06 -1.62
CA GLU A 196 2.73 5.80 -0.87
C GLU A 196 2.45 6.04 0.63
N VAL A 197 3.09 7.06 1.23
CA VAL A 197 2.86 7.50 2.61
C VAL A 197 1.44 8.03 2.79
N VAL A 198 1.00 8.97 1.95
CA VAL A 198 -0.33 9.57 2.05
C VAL A 198 -1.42 8.52 1.81
N LEU A 199 -1.19 7.61 0.86
CA LEU A 199 -2.11 6.50 0.59
C LEU A 199 -2.21 5.56 1.81
N SER A 200 -1.08 5.18 2.41
CA SER A 200 -1.04 4.37 3.62
C SER A 200 -1.80 5.02 4.78
N CYS A 201 -1.62 6.33 4.99
CA CYS A 201 -2.41 7.10 5.96
C CYS A 201 -3.90 7.08 5.62
N THR A 202 -4.26 7.30 4.36
CA THR A 202 -5.66 7.38 3.90
C THR A 202 -6.42 6.08 4.12
N LEU A 203 -5.83 4.93 3.75
CA LEU A 203 -6.44 3.62 4.00
C LEU A 203 -6.54 3.30 5.49
N ASN A 204 -5.61 3.79 6.31
CA ASN A 204 -5.67 3.64 7.76
C ASN A 204 -6.93 4.26 8.39
N HIS A 205 -7.49 5.32 7.79
CA HIS A 205 -8.73 5.95 8.27
C HIS A 205 -9.96 5.02 8.11
N LEU A 206 -9.91 4.03 7.22
CA LEU A 206 -11.00 3.05 7.06
C LEU A 206 -11.21 2.18 8.30
N ARG A 207 -10.29 2.20 9.27
CA ARG A 207 -10.45 1.47 10.53
C ARG A 207 -11.57 2.03 11.41
N GLY A 208 -12.07 3.25 11.12
CA GLY A 208 -13.27 3.80 11.74
C GLY A 208 -13.06 4.34 13.16
N HIS A 209 -11.84 4.76 13.51
CA HIS A 209 -11.54 5.37 14.81
C HIS A 209 -12.11 6.79 14.96
N GLU A 210 -12.45 7.47 13.85
CA GLU A 210 -12.88 8.87 13.84
C GLU A 210 -14.39 9.04 13.60
N GLY A 211 -15.21 8.77 14.63
CA GLY A 211 -16.63 9.10 14.63
C GLY A 211 -17.52 8.26 13.68
N PRO A 212 -18.73 8.73 13.34
CA PRO A 212 -19.62 8.00 12.43
C PRO A 212 -19.02 8.00 11.01
N VAL A 213 -18.74 6.80 10.50
CA VAL A 213 -18.12 6.58 9.18
C VAL A 213 -19.08 5.84 8.24
N SER A 214 -19.18 6.30 6.99
CA SER A 214 -19.99 5.64 5.96
C SER A 214 -19.30 4.40 5.37
N ASN A 215 -17.98 4.30 5.47
CA ASN A 215 -17.19 3.18 4.96
C ASN A 215 -16.12 2.81 6.00
N ALA A 216 -16.04 1.53 6.38
CA ALA A 216 -15.06 1.06 7.35
C ALA A 216 -14.70 -0.43 7.18
N CYS A 217 -13.42 -0.75 7.35
CA CYS A 217 -12.90 -2.11 7.44
C CYS A 217 -11.52 -2.11 8.13
N THR A 218 -11.12 -3.26 8.66
CA THR A 218 -9.80 -3.46 9.28
C THR A 218 -8.88 -4.38 8.48
N SER A 219 -9.25 -4.65 7.22
CA SER A 219 -8.61 -5.64 6.35
C SER A 219 -7.45 -5.09 5.53
N PHE A 220 -7.20 -3.78 5.55
CA PHE A 220 -5.91 -3.21 5.14
C PHE A 220 -4.97 -3.24 6.34
N ILE A 221 -3.69 -3.46 6.08
CA ILE A 221 -2.67 -3.46 7.12
C ILE A 221 -2.69 -2.13 7.87
N GLN A 222 -2.65 -2.21 9.19
CA GLN A 222 -2.57 -1.00 10.01
C GLN A 222 -1.15 -0.45 9.97
N THR A 223 -1.01 0.78 9.52
CA THR A 223 0.20 1.59 9.72
C THR A 223 0.17 2.16 11.14
N ILE A 224 1.19 1.85 11.94
CA ILE A 224 1.32 2.29 13.33
C ILE A 224 2.08 3.60 13.40
N ASP A 225 3.16 3.71 12.62
CA ASP A 225 3.98 4.90 12.53
C ASP A 225 4.68 4.98 11.17
N LEU A 226 5.14 6.17 10.81
CA LEU A 226 5.86 6.46 9.58
C LEU A 226 7.08 7.32 9.91
N ARG A 227 8.26 6.88 9.47
CA ARG A 227 9.50 7.60 9.77
C ARG A 227 10.33 7.83 8.52
N VAL A 228 10.84 9.04 8.36
CA VAL A 228 11.98 9.33 7.49
C VAL A 228 13.24 9.20 8.31
N CYS A 229 14.12 8.31 7.87
CA CYS A 229 15.43 8.09 8.45
C CYS A 229 16.55 8.47 7.48
N GLN A 230 17.71 8.85 8.01
CA GLN A 230 18.92 9.10 7.24
C GLN A 230 20.13 8.50 7.97
N GLY A 231 21.06 7.88 7.24
CA GLY A 231 22.26 7.28 7.82
C GLY A 231 22.65 5.93 7.21
N HIS A 232 23.61 5.29 7.86
CA HIS A 232 23.90 3.88 7.60
C HIS A 232 22.77 2.98 8.14
N TYR A 233 22.68 1.77 7.58
CA TYR A 233 21.88 0.70 8.16
C TYR A 233 22.36 0.38 9.59
N ASP A 234 21.42 0.15 10.53
CA ASP A 234 21.80 -0.25 11.90
C ASP A 234 22.39 -1.67 11.89
N SER A 235 23.41 -1.91 12.70
CA SER A 235 24.11 -3.19 12.78
C SER A 235 23.19 -4.37 13.11
N ALA A 236 22.12 -4.15 13.89
CA ALA A 236 21.17 -5.22 14.20
C ALA A 236 20.32 -5.61 12.98
N LEU A 237 19.98 -4.64 12.11
CA LEU A 237 19.28 -4.93 10.86
C LEU A 237 20.19 -5.65 9.86
N ILE A 238 21.47 -5.27 9.81
CA ILE A 238 22.47 -5.96 8.98
C ILE A 238 22.60 -7.42 9.41
N SER A 239 22.80 -7.68 10.71
CA SER A 239 22.88 -9.05 11.24
C SER A 239 21.63 -9.87 10.94
N ALA A 240 20.44 -9.27 11.05
CA ALA A 240 19.18 -9.93 10.72
C ALA A 240 19.04 -10.22 9.21
N TRP A 241 19.63 -9.39 8.35
CA TRP A 241 19.69 -9.61 6.91
C TRP A 241 20.65 -10.74 6.57
N GLU A 242 21.84 -10.78 7.18
CA GLU A 242 22.83 -11.85 6.99
C GLU A 242 22.26 -13.22 7.45
N ASP A 243 21.62 -13.27 8.61
CA ASP A 243 20.94 -14.46 9.14
C ASP A 243 19.83 -15.00 8.23
N TRP A 244 19.21 -14.12 7.43
CA TRP A 244 18.19 -14.47 6.45
C TRP A 244 18.82 -14.97 5.16
N ASP A 245 19.83 -14.27 4.66
CA ASP A 245 20.57 -14.61 3.45
C ASP A 245 21.19 -16.02 3.54
N GLU A 246 21.78 -16.37 4.69
CA GLU A 246 22.32 -17.71 4.92
C GLU A 246 21.28 -18.83 4.75
N LYS A 247 20.00 -18.54 5.05
CA LYS A 247 18.91 -19.53 5.04
C LYS A 247 18.11 -19.52 3.73
N HIS A 248 17.94 -18.35 3.12
CA HIS A 248 17.01 -18.14 2.01
C HIS A 248 17.70 -17.74 0.70
N SER A 249 18.99 -17.38 0.75
CA SER A 249 19.75 -16.79 -0.36
C SER A 249 19.03 -15.57 -0.92
N SER A 250 19.23 -14.43 -0.26
CA SER A 250 18.58 -13.17 -0.59
C SER A 250 18.83 -12.81 -2.05
N GLU A 251 17.78 -12.31 -2.70
CA GLU A 251 17.87 -11.76 -4.06
C GLU A 251 18.30 -10.29 -4.06
N ASN A 252 18.38 -9.67 -2.87
CA ASN A 252 18.71 -8.26 -2.70
C ASN A 252 20.21 -8.02 -2.47
N ASP A 253 20.65 -6.81 -2.78
CA ASP A 253 21.99 -6.33 -2.48
C ASP A 253 22.17 -6.13 -0.96
N HIS A 254 23.39 -6.34 -0.47
CA HIS A 254 23.67 -6.26 0.96
C HIS A 254 23.52 -4.81 1.48
N PRO A 255 22.70 -4.55 2.51
CA PRO A 255 22.35 -3.18 2.93
C PRO A 255 23.51 -2.38 3.56
N GLN A 256 24.64 -3.02 3.85
CA GLN A 256 25.86 -2.33 4.29
C GLN A 256 26.48 -1.43 3.21
N GLU A 257 26.13 -1.63 1.94
CA GLU A 257 26.66 -0.82 0.83
C GLU A 257 26.11 0.61 0.80
N PHE A 258 25.04 0.91 1.55
CA PHE A 258 24.44 2.24 1.58
C PHE A 258 25.36 3.28 2.23
N PRO A 259 25.52 4.47 1.61
CA PRO A 259 26.36 5.55 2.15
C PRO A 259 25.70 6.25 3.35
N GLU A 260 26.51 7.02 4.10
CA GLU A 260 26.06 7.74 5.29
C GLU A 260 24.92 8.74 5.03
N ASN A 261 24.81 9.29 3.82
CA ASN A 261 23.77 10.25 3.46
C ASN A 261 22.49 9.60 2.92
N GLN A 262 22.41 8.27 2.85
CA GLN A 262 21.24 7.54 2.34
C GLN A 262 20.00 7.83 3.18
N CYS A 263 18.88 8.10 2.51
CA CYS A 263 17.58 8.33 3.14
C CYS A 263 16.68 7.10 3.00
N TYR A 264 15.80 6.88 3.98
CA TYR A 264 14.84 5.78 4.00
C TYR A 264 13.48 6.25 4.50
N VAL A 265 12.40 5.74 3.93
CA VAL A 265 11.10 5.75 4.59
C VAL A 265 10.91 4.42 5.28
N VAL A 266 10.48 4.46 6.53
CA VAL A 266 10.16 3.29 7.34
C VAL A 266 8.66 3.30 7.62
N PHE A 267 7.97 2.30 7.10
CA PHE A 267 6.59 2.02 7.44
C PHE A 267 6.58 1.05 8.62
N VAL A 268 6.18 1.52 9.79
CA VAL A 268 5.99 0.68 10.97
C VAL A 268 4.55 0.21 10.97
N GLN A 269 4.34 -1.09 10.81
CA GLN A 269 3.03 -1.69 10.57
C GLN A 269 2.72 -2.76 11.61
N GLN A 270 1.43 -3.05 11.82
CA GLN A 270 1.02 -4.21 12.60
C GLN A 270 1.57 -5.50 11.96
N HIS A 271 1.78 -6.54 12.75
CA HIS A 271 2.11 -7.85 12.19
C HIS A 271 0.87 -8.49 11.53
N GLY A 272 0.81 -8.51 10.20
CA GLY A 272 -0.34 -9.05 9.44
C GLY A 272 -0.42 -10.57 9.36
N GLY A 273 0.67 -11.28 9.69
CA GLY A 273 0.76 -12.73 9.61
C GLY A 273 1.71 -13.16 8.49
N GLN A 274 1.40 -14.27 7.83
CA GLN A 274 2.20 -14.81 6.73
C GLN A 274 1.48 -14.59 5.40
N ASP A 275 2.22 -14.32 4.32
CA ASP A 275 1.64 -14.08 3.01
C ASP A 275 0.88 -15.31 2.45
N LEU A 276 -0.06 -15.10 1.53
CA LEU A 276 -0.87 -16.17 0.93
C LEU A 276 -0.07 -17.11 0.04
N GLU A 277 1.10 -16.74 -0.50
CA GLU A 277 1.97 -17.66 -1.22
C GLU A 277 2.48 -18.76 -0.27
N SER A 278 2.99 -18.36 0.88
CA SER A 278 3.58 -19.23 1.91
C SER A 278 2.55 -19.91 2.80
N PHE A 279 1.39 -19.27 3.05
CA PHE A 279 0.42 -19.74 4.03
C PHE A 279 -0.38 -20.97 3.56
N VAL A 280 -0.49 -22.00 4.40
CA VAL A 280 -1.27 -23.21 4.07
C VAL A 280 -2.73 -23.03 4.47
N LEU A 281 -3.65 -23.03 3.50
CA LEU A 281 -5.10 -23.06 3.75
C LEU A 281 -5.53 -24.48 4.15
N LEU A 282 -6.49 -24.59 5.08
CA LEU A 282 -6.96 -25.88 5.58
C LEU A 282 -8.04 -26.47 4.69
N ASN A 283 -9.06 -25.68 4.36
CA ASN A 283 -10.26 -26.16 3.69
C ASN A 283 -10.92 -25.09 2.81
N PHE A 284 -12.01 -25.47 2.15
CA PHE A 284 -12.74 -24.57 1.26
C PHE A 284 -13.37 -23.36 1.97
N ASP A 285 -13.75 -23.47 3.25
CA ASP A 285 -14.33 -22.34 3.98
C ASP A 285 -13.30 -21.24 4.25
N GLU A 286 -12.04 -21.61 4.55
CA GLU A 286 -10.93 -20.64 4.61
C GLU A 286 -10.72 -19.94 3.26
N ALA A 287 -10.78 -20.68 2.14
CA ALA A 287 -10.67 -20.08 0.80
C ALA A 287 -11.84 -19.13 0.47
N ARG A 288 -13.06 -19.45 0.91
CA ARG A 288 -14.23 -18.56 0.78
C ARG A 288 -14.07 -17.31 1.66
N SER A 289 -13.61 -17.50 2.89
CA SER A 289 -13.35 -16.42 3.86
C SER A 289 -12.34 -15.42 3.32
N LEU A 290 -11.23 -15.91 2.78
CA LEU A 290 -10.23 -15.11 2.07
C LEU A 290 -10.88 -14.24 0.98
N LEU A 291 -11.61 -14.86 0.05
CA LEU A 291 -12.20 -14.16 -1.09
C LEU A 291 -13.23 -13.12 -0.67
N VAL A 292 -14.10 -13.41 0.31
CA VAL A 292 -15.12 -12.45 0.75
C VAL A 292 -14.50 -11.28 1.51
N GLN A 293 -13.50 -11.51 2.36
CA GLN A 293 -12.81 -10.44 3.08
C GLN A 293 -12.06 -9.53 2.12
N VAL A 294 -11.34 -10.08 1.12
CA VAL A 294 -10.65 -9.28 0.10
C VAL A 294 -11.66 -8.48 -0.72
N THR A 295 -12.73 -9.11 -1.20
CA THR A 295 -13.74 -8.44 -2.03
C THR A 295 -14.41 -7.30 -1.27
N LEU A 296 -14.76 -7.50 0.00
CA LEU A 296 -15.35 -6.46 0.84
C LEU A 296 -14.38 -5.34 1.17
N ALA A 297 -13.11 -5.65 1.49
CA ALA A 297 -12.10 -4.64 1.75
C ALA A 297 -11.92 -3.71 0.54
N LEU A 298 -11.83 -4.28 -0.66
CA LEU A 298 -11.77 -3.54 -1.90
C LEU A 298 -13.06 -2.75 -2.15
N ALA A 299 -14.24 -3.34 -1.92
CA ALA A 299 -15.52 -2.62 -2.09
C ALA A 299 -15.66 -1.41 -1.17
N VAL A 300 -15.20 -1.51 0.09
CA VAL A 300 -15.18 -0.41 1.06
C VAL A 300 -14.24 0.70 0.59
N ALA A 301 -13.03 0.35 0.14
CA ALA A 301 -12.07 1.33 -0.35
C ALA A 301 -12.48 1.95 -1.70
N GLU A 302 -13.11 1.18 -2.59
CA GLU A 302 -13.75 1.68 -3.83
C GLU A 302 -14.81 2.75 -3.50
N ALA A 303 -15.67 2.48 -2.51
CA ALA A 303 -16.72 3.39 -2.11
C ALA A 303 -16.20 4.64 -1.38
N ALA A 304 -15.11 4.53 -0.62
CA ALA A 304 -14.54 5.64 0.13
C ALA A 304 -13.66 6.55 -0.72
N TYR A 305 -12.79 5.97 -1.56
CA TYR A 305 -11.67 6.67 -2.17
C TYR A 305 -11.47 6.30 -3.65
N GLU A 306 -12.45 5.66 -4.29
CA GLU A 306 -12.31 5.12 -5.65
C GLU A 306 -11.02 4.27 -5.80
N PHE A 307 -10.69 3.50 -4.75
CA PHE A 307 -9.44 2.78 -4.63
C PHE A 307 -9.28 1.66 -5.66
N GLU A 308 -8.09 1.56 -6.23
CA GLU A 308 -7.62 0.42 -7.00
C GLU A 308 -6.28 -0.05 -6.44
N HIS A 309 -6.17 -1.35 -6.09
CA HIS A 309 -4.91 -1.86 -5.54
C HIS A 309 -3.80 -1.93 -6.60
N ARG A 310 -4.18 -2.36 -7.81
CA ARG A 310 -3.33 -2.55 -9.00
C ARG A 310 -2.15 -3.53 -8.86
N ASP A 311 -1.79 -3.97 -7.66
CA ASP A 311 -0.80 -5.03 -7.45
C ASP A 311 -1.19 -6.12 -6.43
N LEU A 312 -2.43 -6.60 -6.45
CA LEU A 312 -2.93 -7.52 -5.40
C LEU A 312 -2.57 -9.00 -5.70
N HIS A 313 -1.28 -9.28 -5.91
CA HIS A 313 -0.81 -10.66 -6.00
C HIS A 313 -0.85 -11.35 -4.63
N TRP A 314 -0.70 -12.67 -4.60
CA TRP A 314 -0.82 -13.46 -3.37
C TRP A 314 0.22 -13.14 -2.29
N GLY A 315 1.35 -12.50 -2.64
CA GLY A 315 2.33 -12.00 -1.68
C GLY A 315 1.79 -10.80 -0.88
N ASN A 316 0.87 -10.03 -1.48
CA ASN A 316 0.29 -8.83 -0.89
C ASN A 316 -0.98 -9.09 -0.06
N ILE A 317 -1.24 -10.36 0.30
CA ILE A 317 -2.32 -10.75 1.19
C ILE A 317 -1.73 -11.55 2.35
N LEU A 318 -1.61 -10.91 3.50
CA LEU A 318 -1.17 -11.56 4.73
C LEU A 318 -2.34 -12.26 5.41
N LEU A 319 -2.04 -13.37 6.08
CA LEU A 319 -3.00 -14.25 6.71
C LEU A 319 -2.57 -14.59 8.14
N SER A 320 -3.53 -14.52 9.04
CA SER A 320 -3.38 -14.97 10.42
C SER A 320 -4.57 -15.82 10.85
N ARG A 321 -4.31 -16.81 11.71
CA ARG A 321 -5.35 -17.55 12.42
C ARG A 321 -5.48 -16.97 13.82
N LYS A 322 -6.71 -16.74 14.27
CA LYS A 322 -7.01 -16.33 15.65
C LYS A 322 -7.90 -17.37 16.31
N ASP A 323 -7.67 -17.66 17.58
CA ASP A 323 -8.44 -18.65 18.32
C ASP A 323 -9.92 -18.23 18.48
N SER A 324 -10.77 -19.18 18.08
CA SER A 324 -12.24 -19.43 18.10
C SER A 324 -13.27 -18.43 18.66
N THR A 325 -12.88 -17.34 19.33
CA THR A 325 -13.83 -16.40 19.97
C THR A 325 -14.37 -15.35 19.00
N SER A 326 -13.65 -15.07 17.90
CA SER A 326 -14.05 -14.09 16.87
C SER A 326 -14.31 -14.80 15.54
N SER A 327 -15.46 -15.46 15.43
CA SER A 327 -15.89 -16.20 14.22
C SER A 327 -16.43 -15.30 13.10
N SER A 328 -16.37 -13.97 13.28
CA SER A 328 -16.90 -13.01 12.33
C SER A 328 -16.07 -11.73 12.25
N LEU A 329 -16.19 -11.04 11.12
CA LEU A 329 -15.58 -9.75 10.85
C LEU A 329 -16.65 -8.78 10.35
N GLN A 330 -16.63 -7.54 10.85
CA GLN A 330 -17.58 -6.50 10.49
C GLN A 330 -16.95 -5.53 9.48
N PHE A 331 -17.75 -5.15 8.48
CA PHE A 331 -17.49 -4.10 7.51
C PHE A 331 -18.63 -3.08 7.56
N ILE A 332 -18.35 -1.84 7.19
CA ILE A 332 -19.35 -0.82 6.90
C ILE A 332 -19.14 -0.41 5.45
N LEU A 333 -20.15 -0.59 4.60
CA LEU A 333 -20.12 -0.22 3.19
C LEU A 333 -21.33 0.65 2.89
N GLU A 334 -21.10 1.91 2.56
CA GLU A 334 -22.17 2.90 2.31
C GLU A 334 -23.22 2.87 3.44
N GLU A 335 -22.75 2.98 4.67
CA GLU A 335 -23.51 2.98 5.94
C GLU A 335 -24.14 1.63 6.32
N ARG A 336 -24.06 0.62 5.45
CA ARG A 336 -24.57 -0.72 5.73
C ARG A 336 -23.55 -1.53 6.50
N LYS A 337 -23.95 -1.99 7.69
CA LYS A 337 -23.16 -2.96 8.47
C LYS A 337 -23.29 -4.32 7.82
N ILE A 338 -22.16 -4.94 7.52
CA ILE A 338 -22.05 -6.26 6.90
C ILE A 338 -21.17 -7.09 7.82
N GLN A 339 -21.66 -8.24 8.24
CA GLN A 339 -20.90 -9.17 9.07
C GLN A 339 -20.67 -10.47 8.30
N VAL A 340 -19.42 -10.93 8.24
CA VAL A 340 -19.03 -12.13 7.48
C VAL A 340 -18.38 -13.16 8.38
N LYS A 341 -18.58 -14.44 8.08
CA LYS A 341 -17.92 -15.55 8.77
C LYS A 341 -16.44 -15.61 8.38
N THR A 342 -15.56 -15.62 9.37
CA THR A 342 -14.10 -15.65 9.16
C THR A 342 -13.54 -17.05 9.10
N PHE A 343 -14.23 -18.02 9.72
CA PHE A 343 -13.72 -19.38 9.93
C PHE A 343 -12.35 -19.40 10.63
N GLY A 344 -12.08 -18.40 11.48
CA GLY A 344 -10.82 -18.23 12.20
C GLY A 344 -9.69 -17.61 11.36
N LEU A 345 -9.90 -17.37 10.07
CA LEU A 345 -8.93 -16.77 9.15
C LEU A 345 -9.15 -15.26 9.00
N PHE A 346 -8.10 -14.46 9.16
CA PHE A 346 -8.12 -13.02 8.98
C PHE A 346 -7.09 -12.60 7.95
N ILE A 347 -7.48 -11.67 7.08
CA ILE A 347 -6.58 -11.11 6.06
C ILE A 347 -5.99 -9.76 6.50
N SER A 348 -4.86 -9.39 5.91
CA SER A 348 -4.39 -8.00 5.83
C SER A 348 -3.82 -7.75 4.43
N ILE A 349 -4.41 -6.82 3.71
CA ILE A 349 -3.92 -6.35 2.40
C ILE A 349 -2.77 -5.36 2.64
N ILE A 350 -1.65 -5.57 1.95
CA ILE A 350 -0.42 -4.78 2.07
C ILE A 350 0.03 -4.28 0.69
N ASP A 351 1.07 -3.44 0.72
CA ASP A 351 1.80 -2.91 -0.44
C ASP A 351 0.94 -2.13 -1.44
N PHE A 352 0.94 -0.81 -1.26
CA PHE A 352 0.14 0.10 -2.05
C PHE A 352 0.98 0.84 -3.10
N THR A 353 2.17 0.34 -3.42
CA THR A 353 3.13 0.99 -4.33
C THR A 353 2.52 1.35 -5.69
N LEU A 354 1.73 0.45 -6.28
CA LEU A 354 1.10 0.68 -7.60
C LEU A 354 -0.34 1.18 -7.50
N SER A 355 -0.86 1.39 -6.29
CA SER A 355 -2.27 1.68 -6.05
C SER A 355 -2.68 3.05 -6.56
N ARG A 356 -3.99 3.25 -6.71
CA ARG A 356 -4.60 4.54 -7.07
C ARG A 356 -5.72 4.87 -6.10
N ILE A 357 -5.75 6.12 -5.64
CA ILE A 357 -6.85 6.69 -4.84
C ILE A 357 -7.25 8.07 -5.30
N ASN A 358 -8.50 8.40 -5.06
CA ASN A 358 -9.01 9.76 -5.05
C ASN A 358 -9.04 10.25 -3.59
N ALA A 359 -8.10 11.14 -3.25
CA ALA A 359 -7.98 11.74 -1.92
C ALA A 359 -8.84 13.02 -1.76
N GLY A 360 -9.71 13.32 -2.75
CA GLY A 360 -10.58 14.48 -2.78
C GLY A 360 -9.97 15.67 -3.52
N GLU A 361 -8.84 16.19 -3.02
CA GLU A 361 -8.14 17.32 -3.65
C GLU A 361 -7.24 16.88 -4.82
N ASP A 362 -6.67 15.67 -4.71
CA ASP A 362 -5.76 15.09 -5.69
C ASP A 362 -6.05 13.60 -5.94
N ILE A 363 -5.64 13.14 -7.12
CA ILE A 363 -5.57 11.71 -7.45
C ILE A 363 -4.14 11.26 -7.24
N LEU A 364 -3.93 10.33 -6.32
CA LEU A 364 -2.62 9.74 -6.05
C LEU A 364 -2.53 8.40 -6.77
N PHE A 365 -1.52 8.22 -7.61
CA PHE A 365 -1.33 7.02 -8.42
C PHE A 365 0.07 6.96 -9.00
N LEU A 366 0.59 5.75 -9.18
CA LEU A 366 1.78 5.54 -10.00
C LEU A 366 1.41 5.38 -11.48
N ASP A 367 2.06 6.15 -12.35
CA ASP A 367 1.90 6.02 -13.81
C ASP A 367 2.72 4.84 -14.35
N LEU A 368 2.06 3.69 -14.47
CA LEU A 368 2.69 2.45 -14.96
C LEU A 368 3.09 2.54 -16.44
N SER A 369 2.68 3.57 -17.19
CA SER A 369 3.18 3.74 -18.57
C SER A 369 4.68 4.06 -18.63
N SER A 370 5.24 4.52 -17.50
CA SER A 370 6.68 4.77 -17.33
C SER A 370 7.51 3.50 -17.12
N ASP A 371 6.85 2.37 -16.83
CA ASP A 371 7.47 1.07 -16.61
C ASP A 371 6.86 0.04 -17.60
N PRO A 372 7.38 -0.03 -18.84
CA PRO A 372 6.85 -0.96 -19.83
C PRO A 372 7.11 -2.44 -19.45
N GLU A 373 8.13 -2.72 -18.65
CA GLU A 373 8.61 -4.08 -18.39
C GLU A 373 7.65 -4.87 -17.50
N ILE A 374 6.88 -4.20 -16.64
CA ILE A 374 5.80 -4.83 -15.86
C ILE A 374 4.77 -5.56 -16.75
N PHE A 375 4.64 -5.17 -18.02
CA PHE A 375 3.71 -5.79 -18.99
C PHE A 375 4.35 -6.90 -19.84
N GLU A 376 5.68 -7.03 -19.79
CA GLU A 376 6.47 -7.94 -20.62
C GLU A 376 6.69 -9.33 -19.98
N GLY A 377 6.18 -9.54 -18.76
CA GLY A 377 6.30 -10.82 -18.06
C GLY A 377 5.78 -12.03 -18.86
N PRO A 378 6.18 -13.27 -18.49
CA PRO A 378 5.93 -14.48 -19.29
C PRO A 378 4.45 -14.68 -19.67
N LYS A 379 4.21 -15.16 -20.89
CA LYS A 379 2.84 -15.50 -21.32
C LYS A 379 2.31 -16.70 -20.53
N GLY A 380 1.08 -16.57 -20.03
CA GLY A 380 0.43 -17.62 -19.23
C GLY A 380 0.76 -17.56 -17.74
N ASP A 381 1.71 -16.72 -17.34
CA ASP A 381 1.84 -16.33 -15.94
C ASP A 381 0.64 -15.47 -15.52
N LYS A 382 0.03 -15.82 -14.39
CA LYS A 382 -1.24 -15.21 -13.96
C LYS A 382 -1.08 -13.77 -13.52
N GLN A 383 0.05 -13.43 -12.92
CA GLN A 383 0.34 -12.07 -12.45
C GLN A 383 0.63 -11.17 -13.66
N ALA A 384 1.53 -11.60 -14.54
CA ALA A 384 1.85 -10.89 -15.78
C ALA A 384 0.62 -10.71 -16.70
N ASP A 385 -0.22 -11.75 -16.84
CA ASP A 385 -1.49 -11.64 -17.57
C ASP A 385 -2.45 -10.63 -16.94
N THR A 386 -2.38 -10.41 -15.62
CA THR A 386 -3.25 -9.46 -14.92
C THR A 386 -2.81 -8.03 -15.19
N TYR A 387 -1.50 -7.72 -15.15
CA TYR A 387 -0.99 -6.40 -15.56
C TYR A 387 -1.40 -6.04 -16.99
N ARG A 388 -1.26 -6.98 -17.94
CA ARG A 388 -1.69 -6.77 -19.34
C ARG A 388 -3.19 -6.44 -19.45
N LYS A 389 -4.04 -7.18 -18.73
CA LYS A 389 -5.48 -6.90 -18.73
C LYS A 389 -5.82 -5.56 -18.10
N MET A 390 -5.10 -5.15 -17.05
CA MET A 390 -5.29 -3.81 -16.48
C MET A 390 -4.94 -2.74 -17.51
N LYS A 391 -3.81 -2.89 -18.21
CA LYS A 391 -3.42 -1.99 -19.30
C LYS A 391 -4.49 -1.89 -20.39
N ASP A 392 -5.09 -3.02 -20.79
CA ASP A 392 -6.20 -3.02 -21.75
C ASP A 392 -7.43 -2.25 -21.23
N VAL A 393 -7.76 -2.42 -19.94
CA VAL A 393 -8.91 -1.75 -19.29
C VAL A 393 -8.68 -0.25 -19.14
N THR A 394 -7.48 0.16 -18.74
CA THR A 394 -7.13 1.58 -18.52
C THR A 394 -6.80 2.29 -19.84
N SER A 395 -6.48 1.56 -20.90
CA SER A 395 -5.96 2.12 -22.16
C SER A 395 -4.76 3.05 -21.91
N ASP A 396 -3.86 2.63 -21.02
CA ASP A 396 -2.71 3.41 -20.50
C ASP A 396 -3.06 4.71 -19.74
N PHE A 397 -4.34 4.98 -19.44
CA PHE A 397 -4.75 6.12 -18.64
C PHE A 397 -4.79 5.77 -17.14
N TRP A 398 -3.62 5.68 -16.49
CA TRP A 398 -3.51 5.23 -15.09
C TRP A 398 -4.05 6.23 -14.06
N GLU A 399 -4.23 7.51 -14.41
CA GLU A 399 -4.86 8.50 -13.52
C GLU A 399 -6.36 8.23 -13.31
N GLY A 400 -7.03 7.67 -14.33
CA GLY A 400 -8.48 7.43 -14.29
C GLY A 400 -8.90 6.38 -13.26
N SER A 401 -10.20 6.39 -12.92
CA SER A 401 -10.79 5.38 -12.05
C SER A 401 -11.31 4.20 -12.88
N PHE A 402 -10.71 3.03 -12.66
CA PHE A 402 -11.07 1.78 -13.29
C PHE A 402 -11.22 0.66 -12.27
N PRO A 403 -12.29 0.64 -11.44
CA PRO A 403 -12.50 -0.40 -10.41
C PRO A 403 -12.51 -1.85 -10.95
N LYS A 404 -12.63 -2.02 -12.26
CA LYS A 404 -12.48 -3.30 -12.95
C LYS A 404 -11.10 -3.93 -12.70
N THR A 405 -10.06 -3.15 -12.45
CA THR A 405 -8.72 -3.64 -12.10
C THR A 405 -8.74 -4.47 -10.82
N ASN A 406 -9.50 -4.07 -9.79
CA ASN A 406 -9.70 -4.87 -8.58
C ASN A 406 -10.36 -6.22 -8.90
N VAL A 407 -11.34 -6.24 -9.81
CA VAL A 407 -11.99 -7.49 -10.24
C VAL A 407 -11.01 -8.41 -10.97
N LEU A 408 -10.09 -7.87 -11.76
CA LEU A 408 -9.03 -8.65 -12.41
C LEU A 408 -8.13 -9.33 -11.37
N TRP A 409 -7.78 -8.63 -10.29
CA TRP A 409 -7.04 -9.22 -9.17
C TRP A 409 -7.85 -10.27 -8.39
N LEU A 410 -9.16 -10.07 -8.20
CA LEU A 410 -10.02 -11.12 -7.63
C LEU A 410 -10.03 -12.38 -8.51
N GLN A 411 -10.03 -12.23 -9.85
CA GLN A 411 -9.91 -13.38 -10.77
C GLN A 411 -8.54 -14.06 -10.66
N TYR A 412 -7.47 -13.28 -10.49
CA TYR A 412 -6.13 -13.79 -10.23
C TYR A 412 -6.12 -14.63 -8.94
N LEU A 413 -6.72 -14.15 -7.85
CA LEU A 413 -6.77 -14.91 -6.58
C LEU A 413 -7.54 -16.22 -6.74
N VAL A 414 -8.63 -16.24 -7.52
CA VAL A 414 -9.33 -17.49 -7.83
C VAL A 414 -8.44 -18.46 -8.65
N ASP A 415 -7.65 -17.95 -9.59
CA ASP A 415 -6.66 -18.76 -10.31
C ASP A 415 -5.58 -19.31 -9.39
N ILE A 416 -5.07 -18.51 -8.46
CA ILE A 416 -4.11 -18.94 -7.43
C ILE A 416 -4.69 -20.06 -6.57
N LEU A 417 -5.91 -19.88 -6.07
CA LEU A 417 -6.59 -20.90 -5.27
C LEU A 417 -6.75 -22.19 -6.07
N LEU A 418 -7.12 -22.12 -7.35
CA LEU A 418 -7.32 -23.30 -8.19
C LEU A 418 -6.00 -24.02 -8.56
N LEU A 419 -4.95 -23.26 -8.88
CA LEU A 419 -3.76 -23.77 -9.57
C LEU A 419 -2.54 -23.92 -8.67
N LYS A 420 -2.43 -23.12 -7.60
CA LYS A 420 -1.21 -23.00 -6.79
C LYS A 420 -1.43 -23.36 -5.32
N LYS A 421 -2.65 -23.24 -4.78
CA LYS A 421 -2.95 -23.62 -3.39
C LYS A 421 -3.56 -25.02 -3.29
N SER A 422 -3.07 -25.78 -2.32
CA SER A 422 -3.57 -27.10 -1.94
C SER A 422 -4.25 -27.01 -0.58
N PHE A 423 -5.52 -27.43 -0.51
CA PHE A 423 -6.34 -27.46 0.70
C PHE A 423 -7.50 -28.43 0.53
N GLU A 424 -8.17 -28.82 1.62
CA GLU A 424 -9.30 -29.75 1.56
C GLU A 424 -10.47 -29.16 0.76
N ARG A 425 -10.78 -29.76 -0.38
CA ARG A 425 -11.88 -29.34 -1.26
C ARG A 425 -12.38 -30.48 -2.13
N THR A 426 -13.65 -30.42 -2.49
CA THR A 426 -14.29 -31.38 -3.39
C THR A 426 -14.30 -30.89 -4.84
N ALA A 427 -14.59 -31.77 -5.80
CA ALA A 427 -14.80 -31.39 -7.20
C ALA A 427 -15.96 -30.37 -7.38
N LYS A 428 -16.94 -30.36 -6.47
CA LYS A 428 -18.00 -29.33 -6.44
C LYS A 428 -17.43 -27.96 -6.08
N ASN A 429 -16.54 -27.90 -5.08
CA ASN A 429 -15.90 -26.66 -4.67
C ASN A 429 -15.02 -26.07 -5.78
N GLU A 430 -14.25 -26.90 -6.48
CA GLU A 430 -13.45 -26.46 -7.62
C GLU A 430 -14.32 -25.93 -8.77
N ARG A 431 -15.43 -26.59 -9.04
CA ARG A 431 -16.40 -26.14 -10.04
C ARG A 431 -16.99 -24.79 -9.66
N GLU A 432 -17.32 -24.59 -8.38
CA GLU A 432 -17.84 -23.30 -7.91
C GLU A 432 -16.83 -22.17 -8.05
N LEU A 433 -15.54 -22.38 -7.74
CA LEU A 433 -14.49 -21.39 -8.00
C LEU A 433 -14.37 -21.04 -9.48
N ARG A 434 -14.45 -22.03 -10.37
CA ARG A 434 -14.45 -21.78 -11.83
C ARG A 434 -15.67 -20.97 -12.26
N TYR A 435 -16.85 -21.23 -11.67
CA TYR A 435 -18.05 -20.46 -11.95
C TYR A 435 -17.96 -19.03 -11.40
N LEU A 436 -17.47 -18.85 -10.17
CA LEU A 436 -17.19 -17.52 -9.62
C LEU A 436 -16.29 -16.73 -10.56
N LYS A 437 -15.15 -17.30 -10.97
CA LYS A 437 -14.24 -16.64 -11.94
C LYS A 437 -14.97 -16.24 -13.22
N LYS A 438 -15.82 -17.12 -13.77
CA LYS A 438 -16.60 -16.82 -14.96
C LYS A 438 -17.56 -15.64 -14.72
N ARG A 439 -18.24 -15.60 -13.58
CA ARG A 439 -19.18 -14.52 -13.21
C ARG A 439 -18.46 -13.20 -12.94
N LEU A 440 -17.26 -13.22 -12.34
CA LEU A 440 -16.42 -12.03 -12.13
C LEU A 440 -16.12 -11.27 -13.43
N ASN A 441 -16.13 -11.92 -14.60
CA ASN A 441 -15.97 -11.21 -15.87
C ASN A 441 -17.08 -10.18 -16.12
N ALA A 442 -18.30 -10.42 -15.61
CA ALA A 442 -19.46 -9.57 -15.83
C ALA A 442 -19.53 -8.35 -14.91
N TYR A 443 -18.78 -8.31 -13.80
CA TYR A 443 -18.84 -7.21 -12.84
C TYR A 443 -17.81 -6.13 -13.14
N GLY A 444 -18.18 -4.86 -12.97
CA GLY A 444 -17.34 -3.68 -13.17
C GLY A 444 -16.49 -3.31 -11.96
N SER A 445 -16.80 -3.79 -10.75
CA SER A 445 -16.05 -3.47 -9.52
C SER A 445 -16.15 -4.58 -8.46
N ALA A 446 -15.31 -4.53 -7.42
CA ALA A 446 -15.42 -5.43 -6.28
C ALA A 446 -16.73 -5.23 -5.51
N LYS A 447 -17.19 -3.98 -5.37
CA LYS A 447 -18.51 -3.63 -4.81
C LYS A 447 -19.64 -4.31 -5.58
N GLU A 448 -19.64 -4.23 -6.91
CA GLU A 448 -20.65 -4.90 -7.73
C GLU A 448 -20.60 -6.42 -7.58
N ALA A 449 -19.40 -7.01 -7.59
CA ALA A 449 -19.20 -8.44 -7.42
C ALA A 449 -19.75 -8.94 -6.07
N PHE A 450 -19.45 -8.23 -4.99
CA PHE A 450 -19.97 -8.57 -3.66
C PHE A 450 -21.50 -8.51 -3.59
N LEU A 451 -22.10 -7.44 -4.12
CA LEU A 451 -23.56 -7.22 -4.02
C LEU A 451 -24.39 -8.16 -4.89
N LYS A 452 -23.83 -8.66 -6.01
CA LYS A 452 -24.59 -9.43 -7.01
C LYS A 452 -24.23 -10.92 -7.05
N ASP A 453 -23.03 -11.32 -6.65
CA ASP A 453 -22.60 -12.71 -6.82
C ASP A 453 -23.09 -13.61 -5.67
N PRO A 454 -23.79 -14.73 -5.97
CA PRO A 454 -24.30 -15.63 -4.95
C PRO A 454 -23.21 -16.33 -4.14
N PHE A 455 -21.95 -16.36 -4.63
CA PHE A 455 -20.84 -16.97 -3.91
C PHE A 455 -20.63 -16.37 -2.50
N PHE A 456 -20.88 -15.07 -2.37
CA PHE A 456 -20.65 -14.31 -1.14
C PHE A 456 -21.84 -14.35 -0.18
N THR A 457 -23.04 -14.67 -0.66
CA THR A 457 -24.27 -14.57 0.15
C THR A 457 -24.27 -15.52 1.35
N ASP A 458 -23.83 -16.79 1.19
CA ASP A 458 -23.87 -17.75 2.32
C ASP A 458 -22.86 -17.46 3.44
N LEU A 459 -21.92 -16.53 3.18
CA LEU A 459 -20.87 -16.14 4.12
C LEU A 459 -21.32 -15.01 5.04
N LEU A 460 -22.43 -14.36 4.72
CA LEU A 460 -23.01 -13.31 5.53
C LEU A 460 -23.65 -13.90 6.79
N ILE A 461 -23.54 -13.15 7.89
CA ILE A 461 -24.29 -13.41 9.12
C ILE A 461 -25.51 -12.49 9.06
N HIS A 462 -26.69 -13.08 9.04
CA HIS A 462 -27.95 -12.37 9.17
C HIS A 462 -28.35 -12.40 10.64
N ASP A 463 -28.68 -11.22 11.19
CA ASP A 463 -29.26 -11.08 12.52
C ASP A 463 -30.66 -11.71 12.62
#